data_AF-A0A538HIP9-F1
#
_entry.id   AF-A0A538HIP9-F1
#
_cell.length_a   1.000
_cell.length_b   1.000
_cell.length_c   1.000
_cell.angle_alpha   90.00
_cell.angle_beta   90.00
_cell.angle_gamma   90.00
#
_symmetry.space_group_name_H-M   'P 1'
#
loop_
_entity.id
_entity.type
_entity.pdbx_description
1 polymer ?
#
loop_
_entity_poly.entity_id
_entity_poly.type
_entity_poly.pdbx_seq_one_letter_code
_entity_poly.pdbx_strand_id
1 'polypeptide(L)'
;MKRIIVFVVATAMLALAATGPAGAAPARTKTPTLAQFNALSKKVTTLQKQVKLLSTDVNILAAYDVCLTAATADALQGTWIFVNKGSSVFPTTSTGGSAISDLQACSAFKIARQLPSTDTPPSTAVFSALTGLFG
;
A
#
# COMPACT_ATOMS: atom_id res chain seq x y z
N MET A 1 -20.62 -3.90 10.01
CA MET A 1 -19.72 -4.42 11.08
C MET A 1 -19.31 -5.87 10.82
N LYS A 2 -18.65 -6.19 9.69
CA LYS A 2 -18.35 -7.59 9.28
C LYS A 2 -16.90 -7.80 8.81
N ARG A 3 -16.02 -6.83 9.10
CA ARG A 3 -14.63 -6.78 8.58
C ARG A 3 -13.54 -6.69 9.65
N ILE A 4 -13.86 -6.88 10.94
CA ILE A 4 -12.89 -6.76 12.05
C ILE A 4 -12.59 -8.13 12.70
N ILE A 5 -12.49 -9.22 11.92
CA ILE A 5 -12.17 -10.56 12.46
C ILE A 5 -10.75 -11.03 12.05
N VAL A 6 -10.00 -10.25 11.27
CA VAL A 6 -8.75 -10.75 10.67
C VAL A 6 -7.51 -10.63 11.58
N PHE A 7 -7.58 -9.97 12.75
CA PHE A 7 -6.40 -9.77 13.62
C PHE A 7 -6.27 -10.73 14.83
N VAL A 8 -7.14 -11.73 15.00
CA VAL A 8 -7.12 -12.57 16.22
C VAL A 8 -6.29 -13.88 16.08
N VAL A 9 -5.77 -14.21 14.91
CA VAL A 9 -5.12 -15.53 14.71
C VAL A 9 -3.65 -15.56 15.19
N ALA A 10 -3.00 -14.42 15.42
CA ALA A 10 -1.58 -14.38 15.82
C ALA A 10 -1.33 -14.58 17.33
N THR A 11 -2.34 -14.45 18.19
CA THR A 11 -2.17 -14.53 19.66
C THR A 11 -2.60 -15.86 20.29
N ALA A 12 -3.20 -16.78 19.53
CA ALA A 12 -3.72 -18.04 20.07
C ALA A 12 -2.67 -19.17 20.21
N MET A 13 -1.45 -19.01 19.70
CA MET A 13 -0.42 -20.07 19.75
C MET A 13 0.43 -20.10 21.03
N LEU A 14 0.31 -19.12 21.93
CA LEU A 14 1.13 -19.02 23.15
C LEU A 14 0.48 -19.55 24.43
N ALA A 15 -0.77 -20.04 24.38
CA ALA A 15 -1.50 -20.47 25.57
C ALA A 15 -1.55 -22.00 25.80
N LEU A 16 -0.81 -22.81 25.02
CA LEU A 16 -0.87 -24.28 25.08
C LEU A 16 0.34 -24.92 25.77
N ALA A 17 0.88 -24.29 26.82
CA ALA A 17 2.02 -24.83 27.56
C ALA A 17 1.93 -24.57 29.07
N ALA A 18 0.82 -24.92 29.72
CA ALA A 18 0.80 -25.15 31.17
C ALA A 18 -0.53 -25.79 31.60
N THR A 19 -0.56 -27.11 31.78
CA THR A 19 -1.23 -27.85 32.88
C THR A 19 -1.29 -29.34 32.56
N GLY A 20 -0.49 -30.12 33.29
CA GLY A 20 -0.60 -31.58 33.40
C GLY A 20 -1.64 -32.00 34.47
N PRO A 21 -1.86 -33.30 34.68
CA PRO A 21 -3.19 -33.91 34.53
C PRO A 21 -3.83 -34.38 35.86
N ALA A 22 -5.16 -34.41 35.93
CA ALA A 22 -5.90 -35.25 36.87
C ALA A 22 -7.25 -35.66 36.27
N GLY A 23 -7.38 -36.93 35.89
CA GLY A 23 -8.65 -37.64 35.78
C GLY A 23 -9.71 -37.07 34.83
N ALA A 24 -9.44 -37.00 33.54
CA ALA A 24 -10.50 -36.93 32.53
C ALA A 24 -10.43 -38.18 31.66
N ALA A 25 -11.54 -38.90 31.53
CA ALA A 25 -11.72 -40.01 30.61
C ALA A 25 -11.10 -39.68 29.24
N PRO A 26 -10.50 -40.64 28.50
CA PRO A 26 -9.89 -40.35 27.22
C PRO A 26 -10.96 -39.70 26.34
N ALA A 27 -10.84 -38.39 26.15
CA ALA A 27 -11.67 -37.67 25.23
C ALA A 27 -11.48 -38.40 23.91
N ARG A 28 -12.53 -39.04 23.39
CA ARG A 28 -12.51 -39.59 22.03
C ARG A 28 -12.04 -38.44 21.16
N THR A 29 -10.79 -38.51 20.72
CA THR A 29 -10.20 -37.57 19.78
C THR A 29 -11.05 -37.72 18.54
N LYS A 30 -12.04 -36.82 18.38
CA LYS A 30 -12.90 -36.79 17.19
C LYS A 30 -11.96 -36.45 16.04
N THR A 31 -11.47 -37.47 15.35
CA THR A 31 -10.67 -37.30 14.15
C THR A 31 -11.52 -36.56 13.12
N PRO A 32 -11.00 -35.52 12.47
CA PRO A 32 -11.75 -34.80 11.46
C PRO A 32 -12.22 -35.78 10.38
N THR A 33 -13.50 -35.74 10.06
CA THR A 33 -14.04 -36.53 8.95
C THR A 33 -13.47 -36.01 7.62
N LEU A 34 -13.41 -36.87 6.60
CA LEU A 34 -12.95 -36.50 5.26
C LEU A 34 -13.73 -35.28 4.69
N ALA A 35 -15.02 -35.18 5.01
CA ALA A 35 -15.86 -34.04 4.64
C ALA A 35 -15.41 -32.74 5.32
N GLN A 36 -15.04 -32.78 6.61
CA GLN A 36 -14.48 -31.62 7.33
C GLN A 36 -13.12 -31.20 6.76
N PHE A 37 -12.27 -32.16 6.39
CA PHE A 37 -10.99 -31.89 5.75
C PHE A 37 -11.17 -31.22 4.37
N ASN A 38 -12.05 -31.74 3.53
CA ASN A 38 -12.35 -31.16 2.21
C ASN A 38 -12.96 -29.75 2.34
N ALA A 39 -13.86 -29.54 3.29
CA ALA A 39 -14.42 -28.22 3.57
C ALA A 39 -13.33 -27.23 4.02
N LEU A 40 -12.43 -27.64 4.91
CA LEU A 40 -11.31 -26.81 5.36
C LEU A 40 -10.34 -26.50 4.22
N SER A 41 -9.97 -27.48 3.40
CA SER A 41 -9.11 -27.30 2.22
C SER A 41 -9.70 -26.24 1.28
N LYS A 42 -11.01 -26.31 0.99
CA LYS A 42 -11.71 -25.30 0.18
C LYS A 42 -11.66 -23.90 0.81
N LYS A 43 -11.76 -23.80 2.14
CA LYS A 43 -11.60 -22.52 2.84
C LYS A 43 -10.19 -21.99 2.66
N VAL A 44 -9.16 -22.80 2.89
CA VAL A 44 -7.75 -22.38 2.71
C VAL A 44 -7.49 -21.89 1.29
N THR A 45 -7.93 -22.61 0.25
CA THR A 45 -7.79 -22.15 -1.14
C THR A 45 -8.51 -20.82 -1.40
N THR A 46 -9.69 -20.64 -0.81
CA THR A 46 -10.44 -19.38 -0.94
C THR A 46 -9.69 -18.23 -0.26
N LEU A 47 -9.21 -18.44 0.96
CA LEU A 47 -8.42 -17.45 1.68
C LEU A 47 -7.11 -17.11 0.95
N GLN A 48 -6.41 -18.09 0.39
CA GLN A 48 -5.21 -17.85 -0.41
C GLN A 48 -5.50 -16.97 -1.63
N LYS A 49 -6.62 -17.19 -2.32
CA LYS A 49 -7.06 -16.32 -3.42
C LYS A 49 -7.37 -14.90 -2.93
N GLN A 50 -8.06 -14.77 -1.81
CA GLN A 50 -8.36 -13.46 -1.21
C GLN A 50 -7.10 -12.71 -0.79
N VAL A 51 -6.12 -13.38 -0.18
CA VAL A 51 -4.83 -12.79 0.20
C VAL A 51 -4.05 -12.36 -1.05
N LYS A 52 -4.07 -13.15 -2.12
CA LYS A 52 -3.40 -12.77 -3.38
C LYS A 52 -4.02 -11.51 -3.99
N LEU A 53 -5.35 -11.44 -4.05
CA LEU A 53 -6.06 -10.25 -4.52
C LEU A 53 -5.74 -9.04 -3.64
N LEU A 54 -5.85 -9.18 -2.32
CA LEU A 54 -5.54 -8.10 -1.39
C LEU A 54 -4.08 -7.62 -1.51
N SER A 55 -3.13 -8.54 -1.70
CA SER A 55 -1.73 -8.19 -1.93
C SER A 55 -1.55 -7.37 -3.21
N THR A 56 -2.26 -7.74 -4.29
CA THR A 56 -2.27 -6.95 -5.52
C THR A 56 -2.86 -5.56 -5.29
N ASP A 57 -4.00 -5.46 -4.61
CA ASP A 57 -4.66 -4.17 -4.33
C ASP A 57 -3.76 -3.25 -3.49
N VAL A 58 -3.10 -3.79 -2.45
CA VAL A 58 -2.16 -3.04 -1.61
C VAL A 58 -0.96 -2.53 -2.42
N ASN A 59 -0.40 -3.36 -3.31
CA ASN A 59 0.72 -2.93 -4.16
C ASN A 59 0.31 -1.81 -5.13
N ILE A 60 -0.90 -1.87 -5.68
CA ILE A 60 -1.44 -0.79 -6.52
C ILE A 60 -1.60 0.48 -5.70
N LEU A 61 -2.15 0.40 -4.50
CA LEU A 61 -2.34 1.57 -3.63
C LEU A 61 -1.01 2.19 -3.19
N ALA A 62 -0.01 1.36 -2.87
CA ALA A 62 1.33 1.82 -2.56
C ALA A 62 1.99 2.52 -3.75
N ALA A 63 1.85 1.97 -4.96
CA ALA A 63 2.33 2.63 -6.17
C ALA A 63 1.63 3.98 -6.39
N TYR A 64 0.32 4.05 -6.17
CA TYR A 64 -0.42 5.31 -6.28
C TYR A 64 0.13 6.36 -5.31
N ASP A 65 0.34 5.98 -4.05
CA ASP A 65 0.86 6.88 -3.01
C ASP A 65 2.29 7.37 -3.30
N VAL A 66 3.17 6.48 -3.79
CA VAL A 66 4.52 6.86 -4.23
C VAL A 66 4.47 7.83 -5.41
N CYS A 67 3.61 7.56 -6.40
CA CYS A 67 3.47 8.46 -7.55
C CYS A 67 2.93 9.84 -7.13
N LEU A 68 1.88 9.86 -6.29
CA LEU A 68 1.30 11.09 -5.76
C LEU A 68 2.34 11.90 -4.97
N THR A 69 3.12 11.24 -4.13
CA THR A 69 4.19 11.86 -3.34
C THR A 69 5.26 12.47 -4.24
N ALA A 70 5.73 11.72 -5.23
CA ALA A 70 6.75 12.18 -6.17
C ALA A 70 6.25 13.36 -7.04
N ALA A 71 5.02 13.28 -7.55
CA ALA A 71 4.37 14.38 -8.28
C ALA A 71 4.18 15.63 -7.41
N THR A 72 3.82 15.46 -6.13
CA THR A 72 3.70 16.58 -5.17
C THR A 72 5.04 17.23 -4.91
N ALA A 73 6.08 16.44 -4.69
CA ALA A 73 7.43 16.95 -4.49
C ALA A 73 7.97 17.69 -5.72
N ASP A 74 7.69 17.21 -6.93
CA ASP A 74 8.06 17.91 -8.16
C ASP A 74 7.31 19.22 -8.30
N ALA A 75 6.00 19.26 -8.01
CA ALA A 75 5.21 20.47 -8.10
C ALA A 75 5.68 21.54 -7.11
N LEU A 76 6.03 21.14 -5.88
CA LEU A 76 6.61 22.04 -4.88
C LEU A 76 7.97 22.59 -5.32
N GLN A 77 8.89 21.70 -5.74
CA GLN A 77 10.21 22.10 -6.23
C GLN A 77 10.11 22.98 -7.46
N GLY A 78 9.26 22.60 -8.42
CA GLY A 78 8.97 23.34 -9.65
C GLY A 78 8.44 24.74 -9.38
N THR A 79 7.52 24.89 -8.42
CA THR A 79 7.02 26.20 -8.00
C THR A 79 8.14 27.08 -7.45
N TRP A 80 8.99 26.51 -6.58
CA TRP A 80 10.09 27.25 -5.97
C TRP A 80 11.10 27.75 -7.00
N ILE A 81 11.56 26.89 -7.90
CA ILE A 81 12.54 27.27 -8.93
C ILE A 81 11.94 28.21 -9.98
N PHE A 82 10.65 28.06 -10.31
CA PHE A 82 9.97 28.93 -11.27
C PHE A 82 9.79 30.33 -10.70
N VAL A 83 9.39 30.47 -9.43
CA VAL A 83 9.26 31.79 -8.78
C VAL A 83 10.63 32.45 -8.58
N ASN A 84 11.67 31.66 -8.30
CA ASN A 84 13.03 32.18 -8.20
C ASN A 84 13.66 32.54 -9.56
N LYS A 85 12.94 32.35 -10.68
CA LYS A 85 13.41 32.74 -12.01
C LYS A 85 13.56 34.26 -12.09
N GLY A 86 14.80 34.71 -12.24
CA GLY A 86 15.13 36.13 -12.41
C GLY A 86 15.24 36.96 -11.13
N SER A 87 14.84 36.42 -9.97
CA SER A 87 15.11 37.03 -8.66
C SER A 87 14.95 35.99 -7.54
N SER A 88 15.78 36.04 -6.49
CA SER A 88 15.66 35.12 -5.34
C SER A 88 14.56 35.59 -4.38
N VAL A 89 13.32 35.21 -4.65
CA VAL A 89 12.17 35.45 -3.77
C VAL A 89 12.22 34.55 -2.54
N PHE A 90 12.66 33.31 -2.73
CA PHE A 90 12.81 32.32 -1.68
C PHE A 90 14.28 31.88 -1.49
N PRO A 91 14.68 31.39 -0.30
CA PRO A 91 16.02 30.88 -0.05
C PRO A 91 16.49 29.86 -1.10
N THR A 92 17.70 30.05 -1.62
CA THR A 92 18.33 29.17 -2.61
C THR A 92 18.85 27.86 -2.01
N THR A 93 18.91 27.76 -0.68
CA THR A 93 19.32 26.57 0.07
C THR A 93 18.25 25.46 0.09
N SER A 94 17.02 25.74 -0.36
CA SER A 94 15.88 24.79 -0.33
C SER A 94 15.55 24.12 -1.66
N THR A 95 16.27 24.40 -2.74
CA THR A 95 15.95 23.82 -4.05
C THR A 95 16.60 22.45 -4.24
N GLY A 96 15.83 21.38 -4.06
CA GLY A 96 16.08 20.17 -4.84
C GLY A 96 15.90 20.51 -6.31
N GLY A 97 16.99 20.50 -7.08
CA GLY A 97 16.96 20.81 -8.52
C GLY A 97 16.58 19.60 -9.37
N SER A 98 16.42 18.44 -8.75
CA SER A 98 16.22 17.16 -9.42
C SER A 98 14.86 16.57 -9.04
N ALA A 99 14.24 15.92 -10.03
CA ALA A 99 13.02 15.16 -9.81
C ALA A 99 13.22 14.09 -8.71
N ILE A 100 12.21 13.91 -7.86
CA ILE A 100 12.24 12.81 -6.89
C ILE A 100 12.03 11.49 -7.62
N SER A 101 12.73 10.43 -7.23
CA SER A 101 12.47 9.10 -7.77
C SER A 101 11.06 8.65 -7.39
N ASP A 102 10.23 8.28 -8.37
CA ASP A 102 8.94 7.64 -8.13
C ASP A 102 9.02 6.11 -8.15
N LEU A 103 10.22 5.53 -8.27
CA LEU A 103 10.40 4.08 -8.41
C LEU A 103 9.58 3.47 -9.56
N GLN A 104 9.37 4.22 -10.65
CA GLN A 104 8.49 3.86 -11.77
C GLN A 104 7.00 3.73 -11.42
N ALA A 105 6.58 4.26 -10.27
CA ALA A 105 5.19 4.19 -9.87
C ALA A 105 4.27 4.99 -10.79
N CYS A 106 4.66 6.19 -11.26
CA CYS A 106 3.79 6.96 -12.15
C CYS A 106 3.67 6.35 -13.54
N SER A 107 4.73 5.71 -14.04
CA SER A 107 4.67 5.02 -15.34
C SER A 107 3.76 3.79 -15.29
N ALA A 108 3.62 3.12 -14.15
CA ALA A 108 2.66 2.03 -13.95
C ALA A 108 1.21 2.50 -14.19
N PHE A 109 0.90 3.77 -13.91
CA PHE A 109 -0.40 4.39 -14.18
C PHE A 109 -0.46 5.15 -15.52
N LYS A 110 0.62 5.15 -16.30
CA LYS A 110 0.77 5.97 -17.53
C LYS A 110 0.59 7.47 -17.28
N ILE A 111 0.98 7.93 -16.10
CA ILE A 111 0.88 9.33 -15.71
C ILE A 111 2.21 10.03 -16.02
N ALA A 112 2.14 11.06 -16.86
CA ALA A 112 3.29 11.92 -17.14
C ALA A 112 3.47 12.93 -16.00
N ARG A 113 4.64 12.91 -15.36
CA ARG A 113 5.02 13.91 -14.36
C ARG A 113 5.56 15.16 -15.04
N GLN A 114 5.20 16.32 -14.51
CA GLN A 114 5.90 17.57 -14.82
C GLN A 114 7.10 17.68 -13.90
N LEU A 115 8.30 17.48 -14.45
CA LEU A 115 9.52 17.59 -13.67
C LEU A 115 9.83 19.08 -13.37
N PRO A 116 10.56 19.37 -12.29
CA PRO A 116 10.97 20.73 -11.96
C PRO A 116 11.72 21.38 -13.14
N SER A 117 11.26 22.54 -13.62
CA SER A 117 11.93 23.34 -14.66
C SER A 117 11.75 24.85 -14.45
N THR A 118 12.71 25.64 -14.93
CA THR A 118 12.59 27.10 -15.03
C THR A 118 11.90 27.55 -16.32
N ASP A 119 11.72 26.65 -17.28
CA ASP A 119 11.20 26.98 -18.62
C ASP A 119 9.70 26.76 -18.74
N THR A 120 9.18 25.78 -18.00
CA THR A 120 7.75 25.44 -17.99
C THR A 120 7.09 25.88 -16.69
N PRO A 121 6.04 26.73 -16.75
CA PRO A 121 5.26 27.10 -15.57
C PRO A 121 4.66 25.87 -14.88
N PRO A 122 4.64 25.81 -13.53
CA PRO A 122 3.98 24.75 -12.79
C PRO A 122 2.52 24.57 -13.20
N SER A 123 2.06 23.33 -13.29
CA SER A 123 0.66 22.99 -13.58
C SER A 123 0.12 21.93 -12.63
N THR A 124 -1.20 21.83 -12.54
CA THR A 124 -1.89 20.79 -11.76
C THR A 124 -2.25 19.55 -12.60
N ALA A 125 -1.81 19.48 -13.86
CA ALA A 125 -2.23 18.44 -14.80
C ALA A 125 -1.94 17.01 -14.29
N VAL A 126 -0.80 16.82 -13.61
CA VAL A 126 -0.44 15.53 -13.00
C VAL A 126 -1.43 15.10 -11.90
N PHE A 127 -1.95 16.04 -11.11
CA PHE A 127 -2.94 15.74 -10.07
C PHE A 127 -4.29 15.40 -10.68
N SER A 128 -4.70 16.12 -11.73
CA SER A 128 -5.92 15.77 -12.48
C SER A 128 -5.82 14.38 -13.10
N ALA A 129 -4.65 14.00 -13.61
CA ALA A 129 -4.42 12.65 -14.13
C ALA A 129 -4.48 11.59 -13.02
N LEU A 130 -3.93 11.88 -11.83
CA LEU A 130 -3.98 11.00 -10.66
C LEU A 130 -5.39 10.81 -10.12
N THR A 131 -6.16 11.88 -9.96
CA THR A 131 -7.54 11.80 -9.48
C THR A 131 -8.47 11.15 -10.51
N GLY A 132 -8.21 11.36 -11.80
CA GLY A 132 -8.94 10.72 -12.91
C GLY A 132 -8.83 9.20 -12.94
N LEU A 133 -7.91 8.58 -12.19
CA LEU A 133 -7.87 7.12 -12.02
C LEU A 133 -9.09 6.57 -11.24
N PHE A 134 -9.78 7.42 -10.48
CA PHE A 134 -10.88 7.01 -9.59
C PHE A 134 -12.28 7.47 -10.04
N GLY A 135 -12.37 8.30 -11.09
CA GLY A 135 -13.63 8.88 -11.57
C GLY A 135 -13.74 10.38 -11.31
#